data_AF-A0A6B3GB82-F1
#
_entry.id   AF-A0A6B3GB82-F1
#
_cell.length_a   1.000
_cell.length_b   1.000
_cell.length_c   1.000
_cell.angle_alpha   90.00
_cell.angle_beta   90.00
_cell.angle_gamma   90.00
#
_symmetry.space_group_name_H-M   'P 1'
#
loop_
_entity.id
_entity.type
_entity.pdbx_description
1 polymer ?
#
loop_
_entity_poly.entity_id
_entity_poly.type
_entity_poly.pdbx_seq_one_letter_code
_entity_poly.pdbx_strand_id
1 'polypeptide(L)'
;FTAPAGVGATVADQLDDTALWRAFADGATLVLQALHRTWEPVADLVSGLSTELGHPVQANAYVTPPQNRGFDAHYDVHDVFVLQIEG
;
A
#
# COMPACT_ATOMS: atom_id res chain seq x y z
N PHE A 1 15.55 -0.43 7.82
CA PHE A 1 14.72 -0.43 6.61
C PHE A 1 14.90 0.83 5.75
N THR A 2 15.56 1.88 6.24
CA THR A 2 15.87 3.07 5.43
C THR A 2 17.36 3.16 5.13
N ALA A 3 17.70 3.82 4.02
CA ALA A 3 19.06 4.09 3.56
C ALA A 3 19.17 5.53 3.03
N PRO A 4 20.38 6.10 2.95
CA PRO A 4 20.60 7.38 2.32
C PRO A 4 20.13 7.37 0.86
N ALA A 5 19.33 8.35 0.50
CA ALA A 5 18.64 8.42 -0.78
C ALA A 5 19.51 8.92 -1.97
N GLY A 6 20.80 9.13 -1.74
CA GLY A 6 21.73 9.64 -2.75
C GLY A 6 21.56 11.12 -3.06
N VAL A 7 22.20 11.56 -4.14
CA VAL A 7 22.27 12.98 -4.54
C VAL A 7 20.93 13.41 -5.15
N GLY A 8 20.36 14.52 -4.67
CA GLY A 8 19.12 15.11 -5.20
C GLY A 8 17.84 14.62 -4.52
N ALA A 9 17.95 13.70 -3.55
CA ALA A 9 16.80 13.29 -2.76
C ALA A 9 16.34 14.40 -1.82
N THR A 10 15.03 14.63 -1.79
CA THR A 10 14.38 15.59 -0.88
C THR A 10 14.05 14.97 0.49
N VAL A 11 14.13 13.64 0.59
CA VAL A 11 13.94 12.85 1.82
C VAL A 11 15.23 12.09 2.09
N ALA A 12 15.82 12.31 3.27
CA ALA A 12 17.14 11.79 3.60
C ALA A 12 17.15 10.30 3.97
N ASP A 13 16.02 9.78 4.44
CA ASP A 13 15.82 8.42 4.95
C ASP A 13 14.83 7.64 4.09
N GLN A 14 15.16 7.43 2.82
CA GLN A 14 14.33 6.63 1.93
C GLN A 14 14.35 5.15 2.32
N LEU A 15 13.29 4.42 1.92
CA LEU A 15 13.26 2.97 1.99
C LEU A 15 14.47 2.36 1.26
N ASP A 16 15.17 1.46 1.93
CA ASP A 16 16.19 0.60 1.32
C ASP A 16 15.47 -0.44 0.44
N ASP A 17 15.57 -0.27 -0.87
CA ASP A 17 14.93 -1.11 -1.87
C ASP A 17 15.45 -2.55 -1.82
N THR A 18 16.74 -2.73 -1.55
CA THR A 18 17.35 -4.05 -1.43
C THR A 18 16.83 -4.80 -0.22
N ALA A 19 16.72 -4.12 0.93
CA ALA A 19 16.14 -4.71 2.13
C ALA A 19 14.64 -5.01 1.96
N LEU A 20 13.89 -4.13 1.29
CA LEU A 20 12.49 -4.33 0.96
C LEU A 20 12.29 -5.57 0.09
N TRP A 21 13.03 -5.69 -1.01
CA TRP A 21 12.90 -6.82 -1.93
C TRP A 21 13.28 -8.15 -1.30
N ARG A 22 14.29 -8.17 -0.41
CA ARG A 22 14.61 -9.37 0.37
C ARG A 22 13.46 -9.80 1.27
N ALA A 23 12.91 -8.87 2.05
CA ALA A 23 11.77 -9.18 2.92
C ALA A 23 10.56 -9.68 2.13
N PHE A 24 10.27 -9.06 0.99
CA PHE A 24 9.20 -9.50 0.10
C PHE A 24 9.47 -10.90 -0.48
N ALA A 25 10.68 -11.19 -0.94
CA ALA A 25 11.06 -12.52 -1.41
C ALA A 25 10.98 -13.59 -0.31
N ASP A 26 11.23 -13.21 0.94
CA ASP A 26 11.14 -14.06 2.12
C ASP A 26 9.70 -14.25 2.65
N GLY A 27 8.70 -13.71 1.95
CA GLY A 27 7.29 -13.97 2.22
C GLY A 27 6.50 -12.79 2.81
N ALA A 28 7.13 -11.63 3.02
CA ALA A 28 6.43 -10.47 3.57
C ALA A 28 5.43 -9.87 2.56
N THR A 29 4.31 -9.36 3.08
CA THR A 29 3.37 -8.56 2.28
C THR A 29 3.82 -7.10 2.23
N LEU A 30 3.90 -6.54 1.04
CA LEU A 30 4.09 -5.11 0.83
C LEU A 30 2.75 -4.39 1.01
N VAL A 31 2.71 -3.43 1.93
CA VAL A 31 1.54 -2.59 2.18
C VAL A 31 1.83 -1.17 1.71
N LEU A 32 1.13 -0.73 0.67
CA LEU A 32 1.17 0.65 0.18
C LEU A 32 0.01 1.41 0.82
N GLN A 33 0.29 2.05 1.95
CA GLN A 33 -0.70 2.81 2.69
C GLN A 33 -1.05 4.12 1.99
N ALA A 34 -2.34 4.46 2.01
CA ALA A 34 -2.86 5.71 1.46
C ALA A 34 -2.40 5.97 0.01
N LEU A 35 -2.44 4.94 -0.84
CA LEU A 35 -1.96 4.98 -2.23
C LEU A 35 -2.60 6.09 -3.07
N HIS A 36 -3.84 6.46 -2.74
CA HIS A 36 -4.56 7.61 -3.30
C HIS A 36 -3.83 8.96 -3.14
N ARG A 37 -2.83 9.07 -2.25
CA ARG A 37 -2.04 10.30 -2.07
C ARG A 37 -0.91 10.45 -3.08
N THR A 38 -0.51 9.37 -3.74
CA THR A 38 0.67 9.34 -4.61
C THR A 38 0.37 8.83 -6.02
N TRP A 39 -0.83 8.29 -6.27
CA TRP A 39 -1.23 7.77 -7.57
C TRP A 39 -2.60 8.27 -8.02
N GLU A 40 -2.60 9.11 -9.05
CA GLU A 40 -3.78 9.85 -9.55
C GLU A 40 -5.00 8.95 -9.85
N PRO A 41 -4.90 7.81 -10.57
CA PRO A 41 -6.08 6.98 -10.86
C PRO A 41 -6.79 6.47 -9.60
N VAL A 42 -6.04 6.20 -8.54
CA VAL A 42 -6.61 5.77 -7.26
C VAL A 42 -7.18 6.97 -6.50
N ALA A 43 -6.58 8.15 -6.63
CA ALA A 43 -7.13 9.39 -6.10
C ALA A 43 -8.51 9.69 -6.70
N ASP A 44 -8.67 9.55 -8.02
CA ASP A 44 -9.93 9.77 -8.71
C ASP A 44 -11.01 8.78 -8.25
N LEU A 45 -10.67 7.49 -8.16
CA LEU A 45 -11.57 6.46 -7.65
C LEU A 45 -12.04 6.78 -6.22
N VAL A 46 -11.10 7.10 -5.32
CA VAL A 46 -11.40 7.43 -3.93
C VAL A 46 -12.26 8.69 -3.83
N SER A 47 -12.01 9.70 -4.66
CA SER A 47 -12.80 10.94 -4.69
C SER A 47 -14.24 10.69 -5.14
N GLY A 48 -14.43 9.87 -6.18
CA GLY A 48 -15.75 9.46 -6.66
C GLY A 48 -16.54 8.70 -5.59
N LEU A 49 -15.93 7.67 -5.00
CA LEU A 49 -16.55 6.87 -3.94
C LEU A 49 -16.89 7.70 -2.70
N SER A 50 -15.99 8.60 -2.30
CA SER A 50 -16.23 9.51 -1.17
C SER A 50 -17.46 10.40 -1.41
N THR A 51 -17.63 10.88 -2.65
CA THR A 51 -18.79 11.69 -3.06
C THR A 51 -20.08 10.87 -3.05
N GLU A 52 -20.04 9.64 -3.56
CA GLU A 52 -21.22 8.76 -3.65
C GLU A 52 -21.67 8.26 -2.27
N LEU A 53 -20.72 7.88 -1.41
CA LEU A 53 -20.99 7.33 -0.08
C LEU A 53 -21.26 8.41 0.96
N GLY A 54 -20.84 9.65 0.72
CA GLY A 54 -20.91 10.75 1.68
C GLY A 54 -19.99 10.58 2.90
N HIS A 55 -18.97 9.72 2.80
CA HIS A 55 -18.02 9.41 3.87
C HIS A 55 -16.58 9.43 3.32
N PRO A 56 -15.57 9.76 4.16
CA PRO A 56 -14.18 9.69 3.74
C PRO A 56 -13.79 8.27 3.29
N VAL A 57 -13.10 8.18 2.16
CA VAL A 57 -12.56 6.92 1.62
C VAL A 57 -11.04 7.00 1.58
N GLN A 58 -10.38 5.89 1.91
CA GLN A 58 -8.94 5.71 1.76
C GLN A 58 -8.68 4.38 1.04
N ALA A 59 -7.73 4.39 0.11
CA ALA A 59 -7.23 3.18 -0.54
C ALA A 59 -5.83 2.82 -0.04
N ASN A 60 -5.66 1.54 0.33
CA ASN A 60 -4.38 0.87 0.52
C ASN A 60 -4.24 -0.22 -0.55
N ALA A 61 -3.01 -0.55 -0.95
CA ALA A 61 -2.74 -1.74 -1.76
C ALA A 61 -1.90 -2.74 -0.98
N TYR A 62 -2.18 -4.02 -1.21
CA TYR A 62 -1.52 -5.14 -0.56
C TYR A 62 -0.98 -6.07 -1.64
N VAL A 63 0.33 -6.28 -1.64
CA VAL A 63 0.99 -7.22 -2.55
C VAL A 63 1.60 -8.32 -1.69
N THR A 64 1.15 -9.56 -1.89
CA THR A 64 1.64 -10.72 -1.13
C THR A 64 2.31 -11.68 -2.11
N PRO A 65 3.55 -12.13 -1.83
CA PRO A 65 4.22 -13.09 -2.70
C PRO A 65 3.47 -14.44 -2.71
N PRO A 66 3.55 -15.24 -3.79
CA PRO A 66 2.84 -16.51 -3.90
C PRO A 66 3.09 -17.43 -2.70
N GLN A 67 2.09 -18.24 -2.34
CA GLN A 67 2.14 -19.23 -1.24
C GLN A 67 2.36 -18.66 0.17
N ASN A 68 2.30 -17.34 0.35
CA ASN A 68 2.42 -16.69 1.64
C ASN A 68 1.08 -16.10 2.12
N ARG A 69 0.99 -15.83 3.42
CA ARG A 69 -0.17 -15.18 4.05
C ARG A 69 0.29 -13.88 4.70
N GLY A 70 -0.27 -12.76 4.25
CA GLY A 70 0.12 -11.44 4.75
C GLY A 70 -0.38 -11.09 6.14
N PHE A 71 -1.54 -11.62 6.54
CA PHE A 71 -2.20 -11.26 7.79
C PHE A 71 -2.82 -12.49 8.44
N ASP A 72 -2.79 -12.53 9.77
CA ASP A 72 -3.62 -13.45 10.54
C ASP A 72 -5.09 -13.02 10.48
N ALA A 73 -6.00 -13.92 10.86
CA ALA A 73 -7.43 -13.60 10.91
C ALA A 73 -7.69 -12.43 11.88
N HIS A 74 -8.33 -11.38 11.37
CA HIS A 74 -8.69 -10.18 12.13
C HIS A 74 -9.96 -9.56 11.55
N TYR A 75 -10.44 -8.51 12.20
CA TYR A 75 -11.49 -7.63 11.69
C TYR A 75 -11.02 -6.19 11.83
N ASP A 76 -11.47 -5.34 10.92
CA ASP A 76 -11.29 -3.91 11.01
C ASP A 76 -12.54 -3.24 11.59
N VAL A 77 -12.36 -2.02 12.11
CA VAL A 77 -13.47 -1.19 12.64
C VAL A 77 -14.10 -0.29 11.57
N HIS A 78 -13.58 -0.34 10.34
CA HIS A 78 -14.07 0.42 9.20
C HIS A 78 -14.67 -0.51 8.13
N ASP A 79 -15.62 0.00 7.37
CA ASP A 79 -16.16 -0.69 6.20
C ASP A 79 -15.09 -0.79 5.11
N VAL A 80 -15.02 -1.94 4.43
CA VAL A 80 -13.99 -2.22 3.43
C VAL A 80 -14.60 -2.78 2.15
N PHE A 81 -14.21 -2.18 1.02
CA PHE A 81 -14.34 -2.79 -0.30
C PHE A 81 -13.01 -3.44 -0.69
N VAL A 82 -13.04 -4.68 -1.16
CA VAL A 82 -11.85 -5.39 -1.66
C VAL A 82 -11.92 -5.52 -3.17
N LEU A 83 -10.87 -5.07 -3.86
CA LEU A 83 -10.72 -5.20 -5.30
C LEU A 83 -9.48 -6.05 -5.62
N GLN A 84 -9.69 -7.24 -6.17
CA GLN A 84 -8.61 -8.11 -6.64
C GLN A 84 -8.09 -7.60 -7.98
N ILE A 85 -6.79 -7.27 -8.04
CA ILE A 85 -6.14 -6.73 -9.26
C ILE A 85 -5.39 -7.82 -10.01
N GLU A 86 -4.61 -8.63 -9.29
CA GLU A 86 -3.78 -9.69 -9.86
C GLU A 86 -3.71 -10.88 -8.88
N GLY A 87 -3.71 -12.09 -9.45
CA GLY A 87 -3.71 -13.35 -8.69
C GLY A 87 -5.11 -13.88 -8.38
#